data_AF-A0A1H6NKW0-F1
#
_entry.id   AF-A0A1H6NKW0-F1
#
_cell.length_a   1.000
_cell.length_b   1.000
_cell.length_c   1.000
_cell.angle_alpha   90.00
_cell.angle_beta   90.00
_cell.angle_gamma   90.00
#
_symmetry.space_group_name_H-M   'P 1'
#
loop_
_entity.id
_entity.type
_entity.pdbx_description
1 polymer ?
#
loop_
_entity_poly.entity_id
_entity_poly.type
_entity_poly.pdbx_seq_one_letter_code
_entity_poly.pdbx_strand_id
1 'polypeptide(L)'
;MNIELSVTVESTWRGPILDTVFPVLKATLEPDSDRPGSLSLEQEIKLADSSVVKVWCIYRGGEEFILHVYDSEFRTLFKVESPSKFYTEAVLPDGKQYQFKLGDAQP
;
A
#
# COMPACT_ATOMS: atom_id res chain seq x y z
N MET A 1 -19.46 2.93 -0.27
CA MET A 1 -18.28 3.50 -0.96
C MET A 1 -17.21 2.44 -0.85
N ASN A 2 -16.77 1.88 -1.98
CA ASN A 2 -15.73 0.85 -1.98
C ASN A 2 -14.39 1.57 -2.10
N ILE A 3 -13.54 1.44 -1.08
CA ILE A 3 -12.22 2.06 -1.04
C ILE A 3 -11.20 0.99 -1.42
N GLU A 4 -10.26 1.32 -2.29
CA GLU A 4 -9.28 0.39 -2.83
C GLU A 4 -7.86 0.86 -2.54
N LEU A 5 -7.01 -0.05 -2.08
CA LEU A 5 -5.56 0.12 -2.03
C LEU A 5 -4.93 -0.43 -3.32
N SER A 6 -4.29 0.47 -4.05
CA SER A 6 -3.40 0.14 -5.17
C SER A 6 -1.95 0.31 -4.73
N VAL A 7 -1.15 -0.73 -4.94
CA VAL A 7 0.30 -0.71 -4.73
C VAL A 7 0.98 -0.94 -6.06
N THR A 8 1.94 -0.09 -6.37
CA THR A 8 2.77 -0.21 -7.57
C THR A 8 4.23 -0.06 -7.23
N VAL A 9 5.12 -0.51 -8.12
CA VAL A 9 6.57 -0.41 -7.94
C VAL A 9 7.20 0.22 -9.17
N GLU A 10 8.15 1.13 -8.95
CA GLU A 10 9.00 1.64 -10.01
C GLU A 10 9.97 0.56 -10.48
N SER A 11 9.99 0.26 -11.79
CA SER A 11 11.03 -0.59 -12.35
C SER A 11 12.32 0.19 -12.63
N THR A 12 13.44 -0.53 -12.56
CA THR A 12 14.76 0.02 -12.88
C THR A 12 14.85 0.47 -14.35
N TRP A 13 15.40 1.68 -14.53
CA TRP A 13 15.85 2.30 -15.78
C TRP A 13 16.21 1.30 -16.90
N ARG A 14 15.55 1.41 -18.06
CA ARG A 14 15.94 0.75 -19.32
C ARG A 14 16.35 1.80 -20.35
N GLY A 15 17.61 2.24 -20.34
CA GLY A 15 18.06 3.29 -21.28
C GLY A 15 17.36 4.62 -20.99
N PRO A 16 17.04 5.49 -21.97
CA PRO A 16 16.51 6.84 -21.71
C PRO A 16 15.05 6.89 -21.20
N ILE A 17 14.48 5.76 -20.78
CA ILE A 17 13.07 5.61 -20.44
C ILE A 17 12.97 5.15 -18.98
N LEU A 18 12.50 6.05 -18.11
CA LEU A 18 12.01 5.75 -16.76
C LEU A 18 10.48 5.66 -16.85
N ASP A 19 9.92 4.53 -17.29
CA ASP A 19 8.51 4.57 -17.72
C ASP A 19 7.75 3.24 -17.58
N THR A 20 8.03 2.45 -16.54
CA THR A 20 7.13 1.32 -16.25
C THR A 20 6.92 1.16 -14.76
N VAL A 21 5.79 1.68 -14.30
CA VAL A 21 5.19 1.43 -12.99
C VAL A 21 4.45 0.10 -13.09
N PHE A 22 4.86 -0.90 -12.31
CA PHE A 22 4.24 -2.23 -12.33
C PHE A 22 3.23 -2.37 -11.19
N PRO A 23 2.01 -2.88 -11.46
CA PRO A 23 1.05 -3.17 -10.42
C PRO A 23 1.51 -4.35 -9.57
N VAL A 24 1.48 -4.18 -8.25
CA VAL A 24 1.86 -5.20 -7.26
C VAL A 24 0.63 -5.74 -6.54
N LEU A 25 -0.27 -4.83 -6.13
CA LEU A 25 -1.50 -5.16 -5.43
C LEU A 25 -2.60 -4.21 -5.86
N LYS A 26 -3.81 -4.75 -5.97
CA LYS A 26 -5.04 -3.98 -6.10
C LYS A 26 -6.13 -4.71 -5.31
N ALA A 27 -6.54 -4.14 -4.18
CA ALA A 27 -7.46 -4.79 -3.25
C ALA A 27 -8.41 -3.79 -2.59
N THR A 28 -9.67 -4.18 -2.46
CA THR A 28 -10.70 -3.40 -1.78
C THR A 28 -10.56 -3.58 -0.27
N LEU A 29 -10.65 -2.48 0.49
CA LEU A 29 -10.70 -2.53 1.95
C LEU A 29 -12.08 -3.03 2.38
N GLU A 30 -12.10 -3.89 3.40
CA GLU A 30 -13.31 -4.51 3.95
C GLU A 30 -13.66 -3.93 5.31
N PRO A 31 -14.92 -4.01 5.77
CA PRO A 31 -15.29 -3.56 7.12
C PRO A 31 -14.45 -4.24 8.21
N ASP A 32 -13.83 -3.43 9.07
CA ASP A 32 -13.02 -3.91 10.18
C ASP A 32 -13.93 -4.35 11.34
N SER A 33 -13.79 -5.62 11.79
CA SER A 33 -14.61 -6.18 12.87
C SER A 33 -14.27 -5.59 14.24
N ASP A 34 -13.02 -5.18 14.45
CA ASP A 34 -12.50 -4.71 15.73
C ASP A 34 -12.70 -3.20 15.90
N ARG A 35 -12.86 -2.47 14.79
CA ARG A 35 -13.01 -1.02 14.76
C ARG A 35 -14.26 -0.61 13.96
N PRO A 36 -15.43 -0.55 14.62
CA PRO A 36 -16.69 -0.18 13.99
C PRO A 36 -16.59 1.16 13.24
N GLY A 37 -17.04 1.17 11.98
CA GLY A 37 -17.02 2.35 11.12
C GLY A 37 -15.71 2.58 10.36
N SER A 38 -14.75 1.66 10.46
CA SER A 38 -13.52 1.67 9.66
C SER A 38 -13.50 0.54 8.62
N LEU A 39 -12.71 0.74 7.58
CA LEU A 39 -12.38 -0.25 6.57
C LEU A 39 -10.91 -0.61 6.71
N SER A 40 -10.55 -1.88 6.61
CA SER A 40 -9.16 -2.33 6.69
C SER A 40 -8.82 -3.39 5.64
N LEU A 41 -7.52 -3.58 5.45
CA LEU A 41 -6.94 -4.58 4.58
C LEU A 41 -5.62 -5.04 5.20
N GLU A 42 -5.39 -6.34 5.21
CA GLU A 42 -4.07 -6.91 5.45
C GLU A 42 -3.72 -7.86 4.31
N GLN A 43 -2.59 -7.61 3.64
CA GLN A 43 -2.19 -8.41 2.49
C GLN A 43 -0.67 -8.55 2.41
N GLU A 44 -0.21 -9.74 2.07
CA GLU A 44 1.18 -9.98 1.68
C GLU A 44 1.42 -9.52 0.24
N ILE A 45 2.51 -8.78 0.03
CA ILE A 45 3.03 -8.45 -1.29
C ILE A 45 4.43 -9.02 -1.47
N LYS A 46 4.72 -9.50 -2.67
CA LYS A 46 6.04 -10.00 -3.05
C LYS A 46 6.85 -8.86 -3.68
N LEU A 47 8.02 -8.61 -3.13
CA LEU A 47 8.95 -7.59 -3.62
C LEU A 47 9.71 -8.08 -4.88
N ALA A 48 10.42 -7.17 -5.54
CA ALA A 48 11.14 -7.45 -6.79
C ALA A 48 12.26 -8.49 -6.59
N ASP A 49 12.87 -8.53 -5.41
CA ASP A 49 13.89 -9.52 -5.02
C ASP A 49 13.30 -10.85 -4.51
N SER A 50 11.97 -11.02 -4.61
CA SER A 50 11.19 -12.15 -4.10
C SER A 50 11.02 -12.25 -2.59
N SER A 51 11.52 -11.30 -1.80
CA SER A 51 11.14 -11.19 -0.39
C SER A 51 9.65 -10.83 -0.25
N VAL A 52 9.08 -11.08 0.92
CA VAL A 52 7.65 -10.82 1.20
C VAL A 52 7.55 -9.80 2.32
N VAL A 53 6.68 -8.82 2.13
CA VAL A 53 6.28 -7.88 3.18
C VAL A 53 4.77 -7.91 3.32
N LYS A 54 4.29 -7.55 4.51
CA LYS A 54 2.88 -7.40 4.81
C LYS A 54 2.52 -5.93 4.77
N VAL A 55 1.42 -5.64 4.11
CA VAL A 55 0.82 -4.32 4.00
C VAL A 55 -0.48 -4.35 4.78
N TRP A 56 -0.53 -3.59 5.86
CA TRP A 56 -1.73 -3.34 6.63
C TRP A 56 -2.19 -1.91 6.42
N CYS A 57 -3.48 -1.75 6.19
CA CYS A 57 -4.09 -0.47 5.89
C CYS A 57 -5.41 -0.35 6.66
N ILE A 58 -5.69 0.82 7.21
CA ILE A 58 -6.99 1.19 7.77
C ILE A 58 -7.41 2.56 7.27
N TYR A 59 -8.69 2.70 6.98
CA TYR A 59 -9.34 3.93 6.56
C TYR A 59 -10.60 4.17 7.37
N ARG A 60 -10.73 5.37 7.92
CA ARG A 60 -11.89 5.80 8.70
C ARG A 60 -12.45 7.09 8.11
N GLY A 61 -13.49 6.97 7.28
CA GLY A 61 -14.42 8.05 6.94
C GLY A 61 -13.84 9.40 6.46
N GLY A 62 -12.61 9.45 5.93
CA GLY A 62 -11.94 10.69 5.53
C GLY A 62 -11.30 11.46 6.70
N GLU A 63 -11.26 10.88 7.90
CA GLU A 63 -10.65 11.43 9.11
C GLU A 63 -9.24 10.90 9.33
N GLU A 64 -9.04 9.62 9.07
CA GLU A 64 -7.81 8.92 9.40
C GLU A 64 -7.53 7.82 8.37
N PHE A 65 -6.28 7.81 7.91
CA PHE A 65 -5.69 6.74 7.15
C PHE A 65 -4.39 6.33 7.82
N ILE A 66 -4.21 5.02 8.03
CA ILE A 66 -2.94 4.46 8.48
C ILE A 66 -2.53 3.39 7.47
N LEU A 67 -1.30 3.50 6.99
CA LEU A 67 -0.63 2.46 6.23
C LEU A 67 0.62 2.03 6.96
N HIS A 68 0.76 0.73 7.09
CA HIS A 68 1.87 0.11 7.78
C HIS A 68 2.39 -1.03 6.92
N VAL A 69 3.65 -0.95 6.54
CA VAL A 69 4.39 -2.02 5.88
C VAL A 69 5.38 -2.60 6.87
N TYR A 70 5.34 -3.91 7.03
CA TYR A 70 6.21 -4.64 7.94
C TYR A 70 6.72 -5.94 7.31
N ASP A 71 7.87 -6.41 7.76
CA ASP A 71 8.44 -7.66 7.26
C ASP A 71 7.82 -8.89 7.96
N SER A 72 8.33 -10.08 7.61
CA SER A 72 7.89 -11.35 8.20
C SER A 72 8.14 -11.47 9.71
N GLU A 73 9.04 -10.65 10.27
CA GLU A 73 9.33 -10.59 11.70
C GLU A 73 8.51 -9.49 12.41
N PHE A 74 7.52 -8.91 11.72
CA PHE A 74 6.69 -7.78 12.19
C PHE A 74 7.50 -6.52 12.49
N ARG A 75 8.70 -6.37 11.93
CA ARG A 75 9.47 -5.13 12.04
C ARG A 75 8.88 -4.10 11.10
N THR A 76 8.65 -2.90 11.61
CA THR A 76 8.12 -1.79 10.81
C THR A 76 9.15 -1.36 9.79
N LEU A 77 8.80 -1.49 8.51
CA LEU A 77 9.61 -0.99 7.39
C LEU A 77 9.18 0.42 7.01
N PHE A 78 7.88 0.66 7.01
CA PHE A 78 7.30 1.95 6.68
C PHE A 78 5.97 2.12 7.40
N LYS A 79 5.71 3.31 7.94
CA LYS A 79 4.43 3.64 8.55
C LYS A 79 4.10 5.09 8.26
N VAL A 80 2.85 5.35 7.93
CA VAL A 80 2.35 6.69 7.68
C VAL A 80 0.91 6.81 8.15
N GLU A 81 0.62 7.97 8.73
CA GLU A 81 -0.69 8.36 9.23
C GLU A 81 -1.06 9.68 8.54
N SER A 82 -2.23 9.75 7.92
CA SER A 82 -2.68 10.92 7.16
C SER A 82 -4.16 11.20 7.40
N PRO A 83 -4.55 12.48 7.54
CA PRO A 83 -5.96 12.86 7.73
C PRO A 83 -6.77 12.95 6.43
N SER A 84 -6.19 12.67 5.24
CA SER A 84 -6.93 12.79 3.96
C SER A 84 -6.40 11.92 2.82
N LYS A 85 -7.14 11.91 1.70
CA LYS A 85 -6.90 11.12 0.45
C LYS A 85 -5.41 11.02 0.14
N PHE A 86 -4.98 9.78 -0.05
CA PHE A 86 -3.60 9.45 0.24
C PHE A 86 -2.87 8.81 -0.93
N TYR A 87 -1.73 9.41 -1.24
CA TYR A 87 -0.65 8.88 -2.05
C TYR A 87 0.62 8.96 -1.23
N THR A 88 1.39 7.88 -1.18
CA THR A 88 2.73 7.90 -0.59
C THR A 88 3.65 6.96 -1.29
N GLU A 89 4.93 7.14 -1.01
CA GLU A 89 6.02 6.40 -1.61
C GLU A 89 6.95 5.95 -0.51
N ALA A 90 7.43 4.71 -0.60
CA ALA A 90 8.41 4.16 0.30
C ALA A 90 9.44 3.35 -0.48
N VAL A 91 10.71 3.53 -0.14
CA VAL A 91 11.76 2.61 -0.59
C VAL A 91 11.74 1.39 0.33
N LEU A 92 11.50 0.21 -0.24
CA LEU A 92 11.46 -1.05 0.51
C LEU A 92 12.83 -1.76 0.49
N PRO A 93 13.01 -2.85 1.28
CA PRO A 93 14.33 -3.50 1.43
C PRO A 93 14.99 -4.00 0.14
N ASP A 94 14.21 -4.22 -0.93
CA ASP A 94 14.71 -4.57 -2.26
C ASP A 94 15.34 -3.37 -3.02
N GLY A 95 15.36 -2.19 -2.39
CA GLY A 95 15.89 -0.94 -2.94
C GLY A 95 15.00 -0.31 -4.00
N LYS A 96 13.75 -0.76 -4.16
CA LYS A 96 12.79 -0.18 -5.11
C LYS A 96 11.82 0.78 -4.41
N GLN A 97 11.36 1.76 -5.17
CA GLN A 97 10.32 2.69 -4.73
C GLN A 97 8.94 2.10 -5.00
N TYR A 98 8.15 1.91 -3.95
CA TYR A 98 6.77 1.47 -3.99
C TYR A 98 5.84 2.64 -3.74
N GLN A 99 4.80 2.74 -4.54
CA GLN A 99 3.79 3.77 -4.46
C GLN A 99 2.49 3.14 -3.96
N PHE A 100 1.92 3.70 -2.90
CA PHE A 100 0.68 3.26 -2.28
C PHE A 100 -0.37 4.35 -2.48
N LYS A 101 -1.50 3.98 -3.08
CA LYS A 101 -2.58 4.90 -3.39
C LYS A 101 -3.89 4.33 -2.91
N LEU A 102 -4.64 5.12 -2.15
CA LEU A 102 -6.05 4.88 -1.91
C LEU A 102 -6.91 5.60 -2.95
N GLY A 103 -7.92 4.93 -3.47
CA GLY A 103 -8.90 5.51 -4.38
C GLY A 103 -10.28 4.90 -4.20
N ASP A 104 -11.27 5.54 -4.81
CA ASP A 104 -12.57 4.91 -5.02
C ASP A 104 -12.40 3.73 -5.97
N ALA A 105 -12.92 2.55 -5.61
CA ALA A 105 -13.01 1.44 -6.53
C ALA A 105 -13.92 1.88 -7.69
N GLN A 106 -13.37 2.02 -8.90
CA GLN A 106 -14.18 2.34 -10.07
C GLN A 106 -15.14 1.16 -10.35
N PRO A 107 -16.41 1.45 -10.70
CA PRO A 107 -17.41 0.43 -11.04
C PRO A 107 -17.08 -0.35 -12.31
#